data_AF-A0A497R092-F1
#
_entry.id   AF-A0A497R092-F1
#
_cell.length_a   1.000
_cell.length_b   1.000
_cell.length_c   1.000
_cell.angle_alpha   90.00
_cell.angle_beta   90.00
_cell.angle_gamma   90.00
#
_symmetry.space_group_name_H-M   'P 1'
#
loop_
_entity.id
_entity.type
_entity.pdbx_description
1 polymer ?
#
loop_
_entity_poly.entity_id
_entity_poly.type
_entity_poly.pdbx_seq_one_letter_code
_entity_poly.pdbx_strand_id
1 'polypeptide(L)'
;MYRRKKRRKTRTFAVGHFALGYILSRLTAQATKTKLNIPLILTLSVIPDIDILIPYVEHRGPFHSIVTATLIFVPILAVYSKSALPYLAALTQHSLISDFIAGGQVQLLWPLTSQPFGIEMSIKSSTNITLEWLVFIAAAMVMMKTRDALTIFQPHNSNIILAIPTFTVLLPTFLAFPLEVPIALVPPHLICLTLFITSLLIDIKKIANQILSKREKR
;
A
#
# COMPACT_ATOMS: atom_id res chain seq x y z
N MET A 1 -8.86 38.00 0.47
CA MET A 1 -9.94 37.12 0.98
C MET A 1 -10.58 36.39 -0.20
N TYR A 2 -10.08 35.20 -0.59
CA TYR A 2 -10.82 34.30 -1.49
C TYR A 2 -10.68 32.86 -0.98
N ARG A 3 -11.71 32.46 -0.24
CA ARG A 3 -11.82 31.17 0.46
C ARG A 3 -12.22 30.11 -0.58
N ARG A 4 -11.24 29.49 -1.27
CA ARG A 4 -11.50 28.28 -2.09
C ARG A 4 -11.68 27.06 -1.19
N LYS A 5 -12.83 26.99 -0.52
CA LYS A 5 -13.40 25.74 0.00
C LYS A 5 -14.38 25.22 -1.07
N LYS A 6 -14.02 24.17 -1.81
CA LYS A 6 -14.94 23.03 -2.07
C LYS A 6 -14.35 22.00 -3.04
N ARG A 7 -14.34 20.76 -2.52
CA ARG A 7 -14.21 19.45 -3.17
C ARG A 7 -12.81 19.07 -3.66
N ARG A 8 -11.97 18.61 -2.71
CA ARG A 8 -11.06 17.48 -3.00
C ARG A 8 -11.96 16.32 -3.44
N LYS A 9 -12.21 16.19 -4.76
CA LYS A 9 -12.80 14.98 -5.32
C LYS A 9 -11.83 13.88 -4.94
N THR A 10 -12.26 13.01 -4.03
CA THR A 10 -11.46 11.89 -3.55
C THR A 10 -11.24 10.98 -4.75
N ARG A 11 -9.99 10.92 -5.22
CA ARG A 11 -9.56 10.16 -6.39
C ARG A 11 -8.37 9.41 -5.88
N THR A 12 -8.47 8.12 -5.62
CA THR A 12 -7.33 7.22 -5.37
C THR A 12 -7.83 5.82 -5.67
N PHE A 13 -6.92 4.93 -6.02
CA PHE A 13 -7.17 3.52 -5.77
C PHE A 13 -7.17 3.28 -4.24
N ALA A 14 -7.85 2.25 -3.75
CA ALA A 14 -7.87 1.95 -2.32
C ALA A 14 -7.25 0.58 -2.05
N VAL A 15 -8.05 -0.47 -2.16
CA VAL A 15 -7.58 -1.86 -2.04
C VAL A 15 -6.69 -2.29 -3.20
N GLY A 16 -6.86 -1.65 -4.35
CA GLY A 16 -6.10 -1.95 -5.56
C GLY A 16 -4.62 -1.58 -5.44
N HIS A 17 -4.22 -0.60 -4.62
CA HIS A 17 -2.80 -0.35 -4.35
C HIS A 17 -2.15 -1.54 -3.65
N PHE A 18 -2.81 -2.13 -2.65
CA PHE A 18 -2.32 -3.35 -2.02
C PHE A 18 -2.26 -4.51 -3.01
N ALA A 19 -3.30 -4.66 -3.82
CA ALA A 19 -3.43 -5.76 -4.75
C ALA A 19 -2.38 -5.69 -5.88
N LEU A 20 -2.20 -4.52 -6.53
CA LEU A 20 -1.15 -4.29 -7.53
C LEU A 20 0.24 -4.40 -6.91
N GLY A 21 0.44 -3.77 -5.75
CA GLY A 21 1.65 -3.87 -4.96
C GLY A 21 2.04 -5.32 -4.70
N TYR A 22 1.11 -6.13 -4.24
CA TYR A 22 1.32 -7.55 -4.01
C TYR A 22 1.66 -8.31 -5.30
N ILE A 23 0.85 -8.18 -6.35
CA ILE A 23 1.06 -8.90 -7.63
C ILE A 23 2.42 -8.56 -8.23
N LEU A 24 2.74 -7.27 -8.37
CA LEU A 24 3.98 -6.82 -9.01
C LEU A 24 5.20 -7.21 -8.20
N SER A 25 5.14 -7.08 -6.88
CA SER A 25 6.24 -7.52 -6.00
C SER A 25 6.44 -9.03 -6.09
N ARG A 26 5.35 -9.80 -6.14
CA ARG A 26 5.43 -11.27 -6.23
C ARG A 26 6.02 -11.71 -7.56
N LEU A 27 5.57 -11.13 -8.67
CA LEU A 27 6.14 -11.39 -9.99
C LEU A 27 7.62 -11.01 -10.04
N THR A 28 7.97 -9.86 -9.50
CA THR A 28 9.36 -9.40 -9.41
C THR A 28 10.22 -10.34 -8.58
N ALA A 29 9.72 -10.79 -7.43
CA ALA A 29 10.42 -11.74 -6.56
C ALA A 29 10.61 -13.10 -7.22
N GLN A 30 9.61 -13.56 -7.98
CA GLN A 30 9.71 -14.80 -8.75
C GLN A 30 10.76 -14.67 -9.87
N ALA A 31 10.74 -13.57 -10.63
CA ALA A 31 11.70 -13.31 -11.71
C ALA A 31 13.14 -13.18 -11.20
N THR A 32 13.31 -12.58 -10.02
CA THR A 32 14.62 -12.35 -9.40
C THR A 32 15.07 -13.46 -8.45
N LYS A 33 14.20 -14.45 -8.18
CA LYS A 33 14.41 -15.57 -7.25
C LYS A 33 14.70 -15.13 -5.82
N THR A 34 14.00 -14.11 -5.33
CA THR A 34 14.22 -13.53 -4.01
C THR A 34 13.09 -13.88 -3.03
N LYS A 35 13.39 -13.90 -1.73
CA LYS A 35 12.36 -14.06 -0.69
C LYS A 35 11.57 -12.77 -0.53
N LEU A 36 10.26 -12.90 -0.36
CA LEU A 36 9.34 -11.77 -0.26
C LEU A 36 8.86 -11.58 1.18
N ASN A 37 9.04 -10.39 1.73
CA ASN A 37 8.41 -10.00 3.00
C ASN A 37 7.06 -9.34 2.69
N ILE A 38 5.98 -10.10 2.85
CA ILE A 38 4.62 -9.67 2.48
C ILE A 38 4.16 -8.43 3.27
N PRO A 39 4.29 -8.38 4.60
CA PRO A 39 4.00 -7.17 5.38
C PRO A 39 4.68 -5.90 4.85
N LEU A 40 5.97 -6.02 4.50
CA LEU A 40 6.76 -4.88 4.04
C LEU A 40 6.30 -4.38 2.67
N ILE A 41 6.05 -5.27 1.71
CA ILE A 41 5.56 -4.83 0.38
C ILE A 41 4.16 -4.20 0.47
N LEU A 42 3.27 -4.73 1.31
CA LEU A 42 1.94 -4.17 1.49
C LEU A 42 2.01 -2.76 2.10
N THR A 43 2.94 -2.56 3.02
CA THR A 43 3.22 -1.23 3.60
C THR A 43 3.78 -0.27 2.56
N LEU A 44 4.81 -0.68 1.82
CA LEU A 44 5.43 0.15 0.78
C LEU A 44 4.44 0.51 -0.35
N SER A 45 3.43 -0.32 -0.56
CA SER A 45 2.39 -0.09 -1.58
C SER A 45 1.47 1.09 -1.27
N VAL A 46 1.43 1.54 -0.02
CA VAL A 46 0.57 2.65 0.42
C VAL A 46 1.32 3.76 1.15
N ILE A 47 2.61 3.59 1.41
CA ILE A 47 3.40 4.62 2.08
C ILE A 47 3.48 5.95 1.32
N PRO A 48 3.39 6.04 -0.03
CA PRO A 48 3.35 7.33 -0.72
C PRO A 48 2.22 8.26 -0.25
N ASP A 49 1.04 7.69 0.01
CA ASP A 49 -0.16 8.42 0.48
C ASP A 49 -0.01 9.00 1.90
N ILE A 50 1.11 8.77 2.58
CA ILE A 50 1.38 9.42 3.88
C ILE A 50 1.39 10.95 3.75
N ASP A 51 1.68 11.47 2.55
CA ASP A 51 1.67 12.90 2.25
C ASP A 51 0.28 13.55 2.43
N ILE A 52 -0.80 12.77 2.34
CA ILE A 52 -2.18 13.22 2.61
C ILE A 52 -2.33 13.67 4.07
N LEU A 53 -1.55 13.08 4.98
CA LEU A 53 -1.58 13.36 6.41
C LEU A 53 -0.63 14.50 6.82
N ILE A 54 0.30 14.91 5.94
CA ILE A 54 1.31 15.92 6.26
C ILE A 54 0.81 17.29 5.75
N PRO A 55 0.55 18.25 6.66
CA PRO A 55 0.21 19.61 6.24
C PRO A 55 1.31 20.20 5.36
N TYR A 56 0.92 21.02 4.38
CA TYR A 56 1.83 21.74 3.47
C TYR A 56 2.61 20.90 2.45
N VAL A 57 2.50 19.56 2.48
CA VAL A 57 3.01 18.71 1.39
C VAL A 57 1.93 18.57 0.32
N GLU A 58 2.30 18.82 -0.93
CA GLU A 58 1.41 18.60 -2.07
C GLU A 58 1.26 17.09 -2.29
N HIS A 59 0.03 16.59 -2.12
CA HIS A 59 -0.30 15.20 -2.43
C HIS A 59 0.00 14.92 -3.91
N ARG A 60 0.64 13.78 -4.20
CA ARG A 60 1.16 13.42 -5.53
C ARG A 60 2.33 14.24 -6.05
N GLY A 61 2.98 14.96 -5.14
CA GLY A 61 4.27 15.59 -5.38
C GLY A 61 5.43 14.60 -5.12
N PRO A 62 6.42 14.97 -4.29
CA PRO A 62 7.64 14.19 -4.10
C PRO A 62 7.47 12.72 -3.70
N PHE A 63 6.44 12.40 -2.91
CA PHE A 63 6.18 11.04 -2.42
C PHE A 63 5.69 10.10 -3.52
N HIS A 64 5.11 10.63 -4.60
CA HIS A 64 4.61 9.87 -5.74
C HIS A 64 5.55 9.99 -6.97
N SER A 65 6.78 10.47 -6.77
CA SER A 65 7.76 10.53 -7.85
C SER A 65 8.54 9.22 -7.96
N ILE A 66 8.64 8.69 -9.18
CA ILE A 66 9.50 7.54 -9.46
C ILE A 66 10.97 7.91 -9.35
N VAL A 67 11.34 9.15 -9.68
CA VAL A 67 12.72 9.62 -9.59
C VAL A 67 13.14 9.62 -8.12
N THR A 68 12.31 10.20 -7.24
CA THR A 68 12.55 10.20 -5.79
C THR A 68 12.59 8.78 -5.24
N ALA A 69 11.62 7.94 -5.59
CA ALA A 69 11.57 6.55 -5.13
C ALA A 69 12.82 5.77 -5.56
N THR A 70 13.23 5.89 -6.82
CA THR A 70 14.45 5.23 -7.33
C THR A 70 15.70 5.77 -6.64
N LEU A 71 15.85 7.08 -6.45
CA LEU A 71 16.99 7.68 -5.76
C LEU A 71 17.12 7.18 -4.31
N ILE A 72 16.02 7.11 -3.57
CA ILE A 72 15.99 6.54 -2.20
C ILE A 72 16.39 5.06 -2.24
N PHE A 73 15.99 4.33 -3.28
CA PHE A 73 16.34 2.93 -3.44
C PHE A 73 17.76 2.68 -3.97
N VAL A 74 18.49 3.67 -4.48
CA VAL A 74 19.89 3.48 -4.94
C VAL A 74 20.77 2.85 -3.84
N PRO A 75 20.88 3.40 -2.62
CA PRO A 75 21.68 2.78 -1.57
C PRO A 75 21.12 1.40 -1.15
N ILE A 76 19.80 1.23 -1.16
CA ILE A 76 19.15 -0.05 -0.82
C ILE A 76 19.49 -1.12 -1.87
N LEU A 77 19.46 -0.77 -3.16
CA LEU A 77 19.85 -1.64 -4.26
C LEU A 77 21.35 -1.93 -4.23
N ALA A 78 22.20 -0.97 -3.85
CA ALA A 78 23.63 -1.22 -3.70
C ALA A 78 23.93 -2.29 -2.63
N VAL A 79 23.20 -2.26 -1.51
CA VAL A 79 23.39 -3.21 -0.39
C VAL A 79 22.68 -4.55 -0.62
N TYR A 80 21.40 -4.52 -1.04
CA TYR A 80 20.54 -5.70 -1.12
C TYR A 80 20.38 -6.24 -2.55
N SER A 81 20.91 -5.54 -3.56
CA SER A 81 20.91 -5.96 -4.96
C SER A 81 19.51 -6.37 -5.43
N LYS A 82 19.38 -7.51 -6.10
CA LYS A 82 18.12 -8.01 -6.66
C LYS A 82 17.03 -8.21 -5.60
N SER A 83 17.40 -8.47 -4.34
CA SER A 83 16.45 -8.65 -3.24
C SER A 83 15.66 -7.38 -2.91
N ALA A 84 16.13 -6.20 -3.30
CA ALA A 84 15.41 -4.95 -3.10
C ALA A 84 14.36 -4.67 -4.21
N LEU A 85 14.47 -5.32 -5.38
CA LEU A 85 13.61 -5.04 -6.53
C LEU A 85 12.12 -5.26 -6.27
N PRO A 86 11.66 -6.31 -5.56
CA PRO A 86 10.25 -6.46 -5.23
C PRO A 86 9.70 -5.29 -4.42
N TYR A 87 10.51 -4.73 -3.52
CA TYR A 87 10.12 -3.62 -2.66
C TYR A 87 10.11 -2.30 -3.41
N LEU A 88 11.02 -2.10 -4.37
CA LEU A 88 10.96 -0.96 -5.29
C LEU A 88 9.70 -1.05 -6.14
N ALA A 89 9.38 -2.22 -6.69
CA ALA A 89 8.15 -2.44 -7.45
C ALA A 89 6.89 -2.15 -6.62
N ALA A 90 6.88 -2.57 -5.34
CA ALA A 90 5.80 -2.26 -4.40
C ALA A 90 5.60 -0.75 -4.20
N LEU A 91 6.69 0.02 -4.12
CA LEU A 91 6.65 1.45 -3.92
C LEU A 91 6.24 2.19 -5.21
N THR A 92 6.90 1.88 -6.34
CA THR A 92 6.73 2.64 -7.58
C THR A 92 5.43 2.35 -8.30
N GLN A 93 4.82 1.17 -8.12
CA GLN A 93 3.50 0.88 -8.69
C GLN A 93 2.44 1.90 -8.27
N HIS A 94 2.59 2.42 -7.05
CA HIS A 94 1.61 3.33 -6.46
C HIS A 94 1.43 4.53 -7.38
N SER A 95 2.54 5.08 -7.86
CA SER A 95 2.56 6.24 -8.75
C SER A 95 2.45 5.86 -10.22
N LEU A 96 3.17 4.81 -10.65
CA LEU A 96 3.28 4.42 -12.07
C LEU A 96 1.99 3.88 -12.66
N ILE A 97 1.18 3.21 -11.84
CA ILE A 97 0.01 2.47 -12.32
C ILE A 97 -1.23 2.94 -11.59
N SER A 98 -1.25 2.79 -10.26
CA SER A 98 -2.46 3.03 -9.47
C SER A 98 -2.92 4.49 -9.59
N ASP A 99 -2.07 5.43 -9.17
CA ASP A 99 -2.39 6.85 -9.27
C ASP A 99 -2.30 7.38 -10.69
N PHE A 100 -1.46 6.83 -11.56
CA PHE A 100 -1.43 7.21 -12.97
C PHE A 100 -2.78 6.97 -13.64
N ILE A 101 -3.49 5.89 -13.31
CA ILE A 101 -4.77 5.54 -13.94
C ILE A 101 -5.96 6.12 -13.19
N ALA A 102 -5.97 6.05 -11.86
CA ALA A 102 -7.15 6.36 -11.06
C ALA A 102 -7.08 7.66 -10.27
N GLY A 103 -5.86 8.14 -10.00
CA GLY A 103 -5.64 9.40 -9.33
C GLY A 103 -5.62 10.57 -10.31
N GLY A 104 -4.78 10.44 -11.34
CA GLY A 104 -4.32 11.51 -12.21
C GLY A 104 -3.52 12.57 -11.47
N GLN A 105 -2.96 13.53 -12.22
CA GLN A 105 -2.22 14.67 -11.68
C GLN A 105 -1.00 14.29 -10.82
N VAL A 106 -0.30 13.22 -11.18
CA VAL A 106 0.90 12.77 -10.48
C VAL A 106 2.12 13.52 -10.99
N GLN A 107 2.91 14.14 -10.11
CA GLN A 107 4.21 14.71 -10.47
C GLN A 107 5.27 13.59 -10.58
N LEU A 108 5.05 12.70 -11.55
CA LEU A 108 5.74 11.42 -11.68
C LEU A 108 7.27 11.57 -11.76
N LEU A 109 7.74 12.64 -12.38
CA LEU A 109 9.15 12.92 -12.65
C LEU A 109 9.75 14.00 -11.74
N TRP A 110 9.07 14.39 -10.65
CA TRP A 110 9.61 15.38 -9.71
C TRP A 110 10.97 14.90 -9.14
N PRO A 111 11.99 15.75 -8.96
CA PRO A 111 12.01 17.20 -9.16
C PRO A 111 12.42 17.64 -10.58
N LEU A 112 12.61 16.72 -11.52
CA LEU A 112 13.03 17.07 -12.89
C LEU A 112 11.97 17.94 -13.59
N THR A 113 10.70 17.66 -13.32
CA THR A 113 9.56 18.49 -13.73
C THR A 113 8.41 18.35 -12.73
N SER A 114 7.63 19.43 -12.56
CA SER A 114 6.37 19.44 -11.81
C SER A 114 5.16 19.22 -12.71
N GLN A 115 5.35 18.85 -13.98
CA GLN A 115 4.26 18.56 -14.89
C GLN A 115 3.42 17.39 -14.36
N PRO A 116 2.08 17.54 -14.25
CA PRO A 116 1.21 16.46 -13.84
C PRO A 116 1.01 15.43 -14.96
N PHE A 117 1.02 14.15 -14.58
CA PHE A 117 0.76 13.01 -15.45
C PHE A 117 -0.45 12.19 -14.99
N GLY A 118 -0.98 11.36 -15.90
CA GLY A 118 -2.01 10.37 -15.60
C GLY A 118 -3.43 10.75 -16.04
N ILE A 119 -4.31 9.76 -15.96
CA ILE A 119 -5.71 9.79 -16.30
C ILE A 119 -6.52 10.11 -15.04
N GLU A 120 -7.42 11.09 -15.13
CA GLU A 120 -8.29 11.45 -14.00
C GLU A 120 -9.57 10.62 -13.99
N MET A 121 -9.53 9.44 -13.36
CA MET A 121 -10.76 8.70 -13.06
C MET A 121 -11.31 9.05 -11.67
N SER A 122 -12.62 9.00 -11.52
CA SER A 122 -13.25 9.17 -10.20
C SER A 122 -13.23 7.85 -9.45
N ILE A 123 -12.95 7.86 -8.14
CA ILE A 123 -13.04 6.66 -7.29
C ILE A 123 -14.45 6.04 -7.32
N LYS A 124 -15.47 6.89 -7.51
CA LYS A 124 -16.88 6.49 -7.59
C LYS A 124 -17.29 6.05 -9.02
N SER A 125 -16.39 6.11 -10.01
CA SER A 125 -16.71 5.67 -11.37
C SER A 125 -16.82 4.15 -11.44
N SER A 126 -17.77 3.65 -12.26
CA SER A 126 -17.95 2.21 -12.45
C SER A 126 -16.68 1.56 -12.99
N THR A 127 -15.97 2.20 -13.92
CA THR A 127 -14.69 1.71 -14.45
C THR A 127 -13.64 1.53 -13.35
N ASN A 128 -13.49 2.51 -12.45
CA ASN A 128 -12.54 2.41 -11.34
C ASN A 128 -12.92 1.26 -10.39
N ILE A 129 -14.19 1.20 -9.99
CA ILE A 129 -14.71 0.15 -9.10
C ILE A 129 -14.49 -1.24 -9.72
N THR A 130 -14.75 -1.41 -11.02
CA THR A 130 -14.50 -2.67 -11.71
C THR A 130 -13.02 -3.04 -11.73
N LEU A 131 -12.12 -2.09 -12.02
CA LEU A 131 -10.68 -2.34 -12.03
C LEU A 131 -10.17 -2.73 -10.64
N GLU A 132 -10.60 -2.02 -9.60
CA GLU A 132 -10.30 -2.34 -8.20
C GLU A 132 -10.68 -3.79 -7.85
N TRP A 133 -11.89 -4.20 -8.21
CA TRP A 133 -12.37 -5.57 -8.00
C TRP A 133 -11.57 -6.60 -8.80
N LEU A 134 -11.31 -6.35 -10.09
CA LEU A 134 -10.56 -7.28 -10.93
C LEU A 134 -9.15 -7.52 -10.38
N VAL A 135 -8.46 -6.44 -10.00
CA VAL A 135 -7.11 -6.55 -9.45
C VAL A 135 -7.13 -7.19 -8.06
N PHE A 136 -8.09 -6.83 -7.20
CA PHE A 136 -8.25 -7.45 -5.89
C PHE A 136 -8.47 -8.97 -6.00
N ILE A 137 -9.38 -9.40 -6.88
CA ILE A 137 -9.65 -10.83 -7.11
C ILE A 137 -8.40 -11.53 -7.67
N ALA A 138 -7.69 -10.91 -8.60
CA ALA A 138 -6.43 -11.44 -9.11
C ALA A 138 -5.39 -11.61 -8.00
N ALA A 139 -5.23 -10.61 -7.13
CA ALA A 139 -4.30 -10.67 -6.02
C ALA A 139 -4.69 -11.77 -5.01
N ALA A 140 -5.98 -11.89 -4.69
CA ALA A 140 -6.49 -12.95 -3.83
C ALA A 140 -6.21 -14.34 -4.41
N MET A 141 -6.46 -14.55 -5.71
CA MET A 141 -6.15 -15.81 -6.39
C MET A 141 -4.66 -16.14 -6.34
N VAL A 142 -3.79 -15.16 -6.61
CA VAL A 142 -2.33 -15.35 -6.53
C VAL A 142 -1.93 -15.70 -5.09
N MET A 143 -2.44 -14.97 -4.09
CA MET A 143 -2.12 -15.15 -2.68
C MET A 143 -2.56 -16.52 -2.14
N MET A 144 -3.71 -17.03 -2.59
CA MET A 144 -4.17 -18.38 -2.27
C MET A 144 -3.26 -19.43 -2.94
N LYS A 145 -2.95 -19.26 -4.22
CA LYS A 145 -2.11 -20.20 -4.98
C LYS A 145 -0.69 -20.30 -4.43
N THR A 146 -0.11 -19.18 -3.98
CA THR A 146 1.23 -19.14 -3.40
C THR A 146 1.26 -19.50 -1.92
N ARG A 147 0.09 -19.67 -1.29
CA ARG A 147 -0.08 -19.86 0.17
C ARG A 147 0.47 -18.70 1.00
N ASP A 148 0.65 -17.54 0.39
CA ASP A 148 1.19 -16.34 1.04
C ASP A 148 0.25 -15.85 2.16
N ALA A 149 -1.07 -16.07 2.04
CA ALA A 149 -2.02 -15.79 3.11
C ALA A 149 -1.71 -16.57 4.39
N LEU A 150 -1.30 -17.84 4.27
CA LEU A 150 -0.91 -18.66 5.41
C LEU A 150 0.39 -18.15 6.04
N THR A 151 1.32 -17.67 5.21
CA THR A 151 2.58 -17.06 5.69
C THR A 151 2.34 -15.81 6.52
N ILE A 152 1.37 -14.97 6.15
CA ILE A 152 1.00 -13.76 6.92
C ILE A 152 0.44 -14.11 8.30
N PHE A 153 -0.23 -15.26 8.45
CA PHE A 153 -0.72 -15.72 9.76
C PHE A 153 0.33 -16.44 10.61
N GLN A 154 1.54 -16.66 10.09
CA GLN A 154 2.63 -17.16 10.92
C GLN A 154 3.23 -16.02 11.74
N PRO A 155 3.51 -16.23 13.05
CA PRO A 155 4.06 -15.17 13.89
C PRO A 155 5.45 -14.72 13.42
N HIS A 156 5.55 -13.50 12.93
CA HIS A 156 6.79 -12.88 12.48
C HIS A 156 6.85 -11.40 12.87
N ASN A 157 8.00 -10.94 13.39
CA ASN A 157 8.15 -9.56 13.89
C ASN A 157 7.82 -8.49 12.84
N SER A 158 7.99 -8.79 11.55
CA SER A 158 7.62 -7.86 10.48
C SER A 158 6.12 -7.65 10.33
N ASN A 159 5.27 -8.55 10.80
CA ASN A 159 3.82 -8.38 10.72
C ASN A 159 3.34 -7.14 11.51
N ILE A 160 4.11 -6.67 12.51
CA ILE A 160 3.82 -5.43 13.23
C ILE A 160 3.69 -4.24 12.28
N ILE A 161 4.46 -4.23 11.17
CA ILE A 161 4.39 -3.14 10.19
C ILE A 161 3.03 -3.08 9.46
N LEU A 162 2.25 -4.17 9.47
CA LEU A 162 0.87 -4.19 8.95
C LEU A 162 -0.05 -3.23 9.71
N ALA A 163 0.36 -2.66 10.85
CA ALA A 163 -0.35 -1.57 11.50
C ALA A 163 -0.62 -0.42 10.53
N ILE A 164 0.36 -0.07 9.67
CA ILE A 164 0.20 0.99 8.66
C ILE A 164 -0.91 0.63 7.65
N PRO A 165 -0.82 -0.49 6.90
CA PRO A 165 -1.91 -1.02 6.06
C PRO A 165 -3.27 -1.10 6.77
N THR A 166 -3.28 -1.49 8.05
CA THR A 166 -4.50 -1.61 8.86
C THR A 166 -5.18 -0.26 9.01
N PHE A 167 -4.45 0.77 9.45
CA PHE A 167 -5.03 2.12 9.58
C PHE A 167 -5.44 2.70 8.22
N THR A 168 -4.69 2.43 7.16
CA THR A 168 -5.02 2.93 5.81
C THR A 168 -6.33 2.37 5.25
N VAL A 169 -6.75 1.15 5.63
CA VAL A 169 -8.08 0.62 5.23
C VAL A 169 -9.16 0.91 6.28
N LEU A 170 -8.80 0.95 7.57
CA LEU A 170 -9.73 1.18 8.67
C LEU A 170 -10.31 2.60 8.63
N LEU A 171 -9.46 3.62 8.52
CA LEU A 171 -9.90 5.02 8.62
C LEU A 171 -10.85 5.42 7.48
N PRO A 172 -10.58 5.10 6.19
CA PRO A 172 -11.49 5.48 5.11
C PRO A 172 -12.81 4.72 5.17
N THR A 173 -12.79 3.45 5.59
CA THR A 173 -13.96 2.58 5.64
C THR A 173 -14.95 2.99 6.73
N PHE A 174 -14.45 3.29 7.95
CA PHE A 174 -15.33 3.55 9.10
C PHE A 174 -15.48 5.01 9.46
N LEU A 175 -14.51 5.86 9.10
CA LEU A 175 -14.49 7.28 9.49
C LEU A 175 -14.54 8.23 8.28
N ALA A 176 -14.59 7.71 7.05
CA ALA A 176 -14.49 8.48 5.82
C ALA A 176 -13.25 9.42 5.81
N PHE A 177 -12.17 8.99 6.45
CA PHE A 177 -10.94 9.76 6.62
C PHE A 177 -9.74 9.01 6.05
N PRO A 178 -8.85 9.67 5.27
CA PRO A 178 -8.98 11.03 4.77
C PRO A 178 -9.96 11.14 3.59
N LEU A 179 -10.46 10.00 3.09
CA LEU A 179 -11.28 9.90 1.89
C LEU A 179 -12.52 9.02 2.13
N GLU A 180 -13.60 9.29 1.40
CA GLU A 180 -14.83 8.48 1.41
C GLU A 180 -14.72 7.34 0.38
N VAL A 181 -14.87 6.11 0.86
CA VAL A 181 -14.82 4.89 0.03
C VAL A 181 -16.22 4.57 -0.53
N PRO A 182 -16.36 4.26 -1.83
CA PRO A 182 -17.62 3.77 -2.39
C PRO A 182 -18.08 2.50 -1.67
N ILE A 183 -19.39 2.39 -1.37
CA ILE A 183 -19.97 1.22 -0.68
C ILE A 183 -19.61 -0.09 -1.38
N ALA A 184 -19.55 -0.10 -2.72
CA ALA A 184 -19.17 -1.26 -3.52
C ALA A 184 -17.74 -1.76 -3.27
N LEU A 185 -16.85 -0.93 -2.71
CA LEU A 185 -15.48 -1.29 -2.35
C LEU A 185 -15.32 -1.60 -0.85
N VAL A 186 -16.36 -1.47 -0.03
CA VAL A 186 -16.28 -1.85 1.40
C VAL A 186 -15.96 -3.34 1.59
N PRO A 187 -16.53 -4.31 0.85
CA PRO A 187 -16.20 -5.72 1.04
C PRO A 187 -14.70 -6.06 0.92
N PRO A 188 -13.95 -5.64 -0.13
CA PRO A 188 -12.52 -5.93 -0.19
C PRO A 188 -11.73 -5.23 0.93
N HIS A 189 -12.17 -4.05 1.41
CA HIS A 189 -11.56 -3.40 2.58
C HIS A 189 -11.71 -4.25 3.83
N LEU A 190 -12.90 -4.81 4.08
CA LEU A 190 -13.15 -5.67 5.23
C LEU A 190 -12.33 -6.96 5.18
N ILE A 191 -12.13 -7.52 3.99
CA ILE A 191 -11.28 -8.70 3.79
C ILE A 191 -9.82 -8.37 4.12
N CYS A 192 -9.28 -7.28 3.55
CA CYS A 192 -7.92 -6.82 3.87
C CYS A 192 -7.76 -6.52 5.36
N LEU A 193 -8.73 -5.83 5.96
CA LEU A 193 -8.72 -5.46 7.37
C LEU A 193 -8.70 -6.68 8.28
N THR A 194 -9.56 -7.67 7.99
CA THR A 194 -9.57 -8.94 8.73
C THR A 194 -8.21 -9.62 8.65
N LEU A 195 -7.64 -9.72 7.45
CA LEU A 195 -6.34 -10.34 7.24
C LEU A 195 -5.23 -9.63 8.04
N PHE A 196 -5.18 -8.30 8.00
CA PHE A 196 -4.14 -7.52 8.69
C PHE A 196 -4.30 -7.56 10.22
N ILE A 197 -5.52 -7.37 10.73
CA ILE A 197 -5.79 -7.42 12.18
C ILE A 197 -5.47 -8.80 12.73
N THR A 198 -5.90 -9.88 12.07
CA THR A 198 -5.62 -11.24 12.54
C THR A 198 -4.11 -11.49 12.62
N SER A 199 -3.34 -11.07 11.61
CA SER A 199 -1.87 -11.17 11.63
C SER A 199 -1.24 -10.39 12.79
N LEU A 200 -1.68 -9.14 13.01
CA LEU A 200 -1.20 -8.31 14.13
C LEU A 200 -1.49 -8.92 15.49
N LEU A 201 -2.71 -9.43 15.70
CA LEU A 201 -3.12 -10.03 16.97
C LEU A 201 -2.29 -11.29 17.30
N ILE A 202 -1.95 -12.09 16.29
CA ILE A 202 -1.10 -13.27 16.46
C ILE A 202 0.28 -12.87 16.99
N ASP A 203 0.90 -11.83 16.42
CA ASP A 203 2.22 -11.38 16.84
C ASP A 203 2.22 -10.63 18.17
N ILE A 204 1.21 -9.79 18.44
CA ILE A 204 1.05 -9.14 19.75
C ILE A 204 0.93 -10.20 20.85
N LYS A 205 0.13 -11.25 20.63
CA LYS A 205 -0.01 -12.36 21.58
C LYS A 205 1.33 -13.07 21.82
N LYS A 206 2.09 -13.35 20.76
CA LYS A 206 3.43 -13.98 20.89
C LYS A 206 4.38 -13.12 21.70
N ILE A 207 4.44 -11.82 21.43
CA ILE A 207 5.32 -10.88 22.13
C ILE A 207 4.91 -10.78 23.61
N ALA A 208 3.61 -10.67 23.90
CA ALA A 208 3.11 -10.64 25.27
C ALA A 208 3.53 -11.88 26.06
N ASN A 209 3.39 -13.08 25.49
CA ASN A 209 3.79 -14.34 26.12
C ASN A 209 5.31 -14.41 26.37
N GLN A 210 6.13 -13.89 25.45
CA GLN A 210 7.58 -13.82 25.62
C GLN A 210 7.97 -12.87 26.76
N ILE A 211 7.27 -11.74 26.90
CA ILE A 211 7.51 -10.78 27.98
C ILE A 211 7.12 -11.38 29.34
N LEU A 212 5.95 -12.04 29.42
CA LEU A 212 5.47 -12.68 30.65
C LEU A 212 6.42 -13.79 31.12
N SER A 213 6.80 -14.71 30.24
CA SER A 213 7.72 -15.80 30.58
C SER A 213 9.13 -15.32 30.99
N LYS A 214 9.57 -14.15 30.52
CA LYS A 214 10.84 -13.54 30.95
C LYS A 214 10.74 -12.89 32.33
N ARG A 215 9.56 -12.42 32.73
CA ARG A 215 9.31 -11.85 34.07
C ARG A 215 9.24 -12.95 35.13
N GLU A 216 8.66 -14.10 34.83
CA GLU A 216 8.59 -15.25 35.76
C GLU A 216 9.96 -15.89 36.04
N LYS A 217 10.96 -15.63 35.19
CA LYS A 217 12.33 -16.15 35.33
C LYS A 217 13.29 -15.19 36.05
N ARG A 218 12.81 -14.03 36.52
CA ARG A 218 13.57 -13.04 37.28
C ARG A 218 13.07 -13.00 38.72
#